data_AF-A0A2W1EUH1-F1
#
_entry.id   AF-A0A2W1EUH1-F1
#
_cell.length_a   1.000
_cell.length_b   1.000
_cell.length_c   1.000
_cell.angle_alpha   90.00
_cell.angle_beta   90.00
_cell.angle_gamma   90.00
#
_symmetry.space_group_name_H-M   'P 1'
#
loop_
_entity.id
_entity.type
_entity.pdbx_description
1 polymer ?
#
loop_
_entity_poly.entity_id
_entity_poly.type
_entity_poly.pdbx_seq_one_letter_code
_entity_poly.pdbx_strand_id
1 'polypeptide(L)'
;MDYLDSDPSFFNPFDEGYLKDDRCPASSITRAVGEWIKEADVLPSLGTPHSSYTLVLHGGSVPEHTSRVFRVLQRDVAWQTALDICYARGLLPQSSWLDRRLNTTGFTYEGLPEAVHALSMNSSLIRTKFPVDEPHNVEQLLREHEGWSAQNWQDAWASHEPGHLQTEPPVPPWHVLRWQRVIR
;
A
#
# COMPACT_ATOMS: atom_id res chain seq x y z
N MET A 1 39.91 -15.08 9.26
CA MET A 1 39.17 -16.07 8.46
C MET A 1 37.84 -15.41 8.20
N ASP A 2 37.72 -14.88 6.99
CA ASP A 2 36.59 -14.12 6.50
C ASP A 2 35.36 -15.01 6.29
N TYR A 3 34.26 -14.35 5.90
CA TYR A 3 32.90 -14.81 5.62
C TYR A 3 31.99 -14.80 6.84
N LEU A 4 30.92 -13.99 6.89
CA LEU A 4 29.99 -13.69 5.80
C LEU A 4 29.53 -12.22 5.80
N ASP A 5 29.56 -11.65 4.60
CA ASP A 5 28.77 -10.50 4.16
C ASP A 5 27.38 -10.51 4.79
N SER A 6 27.07 -9.45 5.52
CA SER A 6 25.69 -9.07 5.82
C SER A 6 25.01 -8.70 4.51
N ASP A 7 24.22 -9.64 3.99
CA ASP A 7 23.30 -9.47 2.88
C ASP A 7 22.33 -8.31 3.16
N PRO A 8 22.38 -7.20 2.41
CA PRO A 8 21.52 -6.04 2.62
C PRO A 8 20.05 -6.28 2.23
N SER A 9 19.70 -7.47 1.73
CA SER A 9 18.33 -7.80 1.32
C SER A 9 17.41 -8.26 2.47
N PHE A 10 17.97 -8.55 3.65
CA PHE A 10 17.18 -8.85 4.84
C PHE A 10 16.92 -7.58 5.65
N PHE A 11 15.77 -6.95 5.38
CA PHE A 11 15.13 -5.95 6.25
C PHE A 11 15.13 -6.47 7.69
N ASN A 12 16.01 -5.96 8.55
CA ASN A 12 16.07 -6.35 9.96
C ASN A 12 15.10 -5.44 10.75
N PRO A 13 13.93 -5.94 11.21
CA PRO A 13 12.92 -5.12 11.90
C PRO A 13 13.35 -4.67 13.31
N PHE A 14 14.57 -5.01 13.75
CA PHE A 14 15.12 -4.69 15.07
C PHE A 14 16.06 -3.47 15.09
N ASP A 15 16.07 -2.66 14.03
CA ASP A 15 16.85 -1.42 14.02
C ASP A 15 16.33 -0.47 15.13
N GLU A 16 17.19 -0.10 16.08
CA GLU A 16 16.85 0.64 17.31
C GLU A 16 16.09 1.95 17.04
N GLY A 17 16.24 2.51 15.83
CA GLY A 17 15.52 3.69 15.36
C GLY A 17 13.99 3.53 15.33
N TYR A 18 13.48 2.33 15.01
CA TYR A 18 12.02 2.09 14.94
C TYR A 18 11.35 1.98 16.31
N LEU A 19 12.12 1.71 17.36
CA LEU A 19 11.59 1.61 18.73
C LEU A 19 11.17 2.97 19.30
N LYS A 20 11.64 4.07 18.70
CA LYS A 20 11.40 5.45 19.18
C LYS A 20 10.74 6.37 18.15
N ASP A 21 10.53 5.92 16.91
CA ASP A 21 9.85 6.76 15.91
C ASP A 21 8.33 6.74 16.15
N ASP A 22 7.83 7.87 16.63
CA ASP A 22 6.39 8.11 16.85
C ASP A 22 5.57 8.03 15.56
N ARG A 23 6.23 8.11 14.39
CA ARG A 23 5.59 8.18 13.08
C ARG A 23 5.55 6.82 12.39
N CYS A 24 4.69 6.71 11.38
CA CYS A 24 4.62 5.57 10.48
C CYS A 24 4.93 6.04 9.05
N PRO A 25 5.95 5.50 8.35
CA PRO A 25 6.15 5.79 6.94
C PRO A 25 4.89 5.45 6.17
N ALA A 26 4.39 6.39 5.37
CA ALA A 26 3.10 6.23 4.72
C ALA A 26 3.08 5.01 3.75
N SER A 27 4.19 4.74 3.08
CA SER A 27 4.42 3.53 2.27
C SER A 27 4.22 2.20 3.03
N SER A 28 4.44 2.19 4.35
CA SER A 28 4.22 0.98 5.17
C SER A 28 2.74 0.61 5.26
N ILE A 29 1.84 1.59 5.15
CA ILE A 29 0.39 1.35 5.14
C ILE A 29 -0.01 0.60 3.87
N THR A 30 0.45 1.07 2.70
CA THR A 30 0.15 0.45 1.42
C THR A 30 0.61 -1.00 1.38
N ARG A 31 1.83 -1.28 1.86
CA ARG A 31 2.34 -2.65 1.95
C ARG A 31 1.47 -3.52 2.87
N ALA A 32 1.26 -3.09 4.11
CA ALA A 32 0.57 -3.91 5.11
C ALA A 32 -0.91 -4.16 4.75
N VAL A 33 -1.64 -3.11 4.35
CA VAL A 33 -3.06 -3.22 4.01
C VAL A 33 -3.23 -3.90 2.65
N GLY A 34 -2.35 -3.60 1.68
CA GLY A 34 -2.36 -4.24 0.36
C GLY A 34 -2.15 -5.74 0.44
N GLU A 35 -1.27 -6.21 1.34
CA GLU A 35 -1.06 -7.64 1.61
C GLU A 35 -2.35 -8.31 2.07
N TRP A 36 -3.01 -7.78 3.11
CA TRP A 36 -4.27 -8.34 3.60
C TRP A 36 -5.36 -8.36 2.53
N ILE A 37 -5.47 -7.30 1.73
CA ILE A 37 -6.43 -7.22 0.62
C ILE A 37 -6.12 -8.30 -0.41
N LYS A 38 -4.87 -8.45 -0.85
CA LYS A 38 -4.51 -9.43 -1.88
C LYS A 38 -4.59 -10.87 -1.41
N GLU A 39 -4.21 -11.14 -0.16
CA GLU A 39 -4.42 -12.45 0.44
C GLU A 39 -5.92 -12.80 0.46
N ALA A 40 -6.76 -11.89 0.95
CA ALA A 40 -8.19 -12.10 0.97
C ALA A 40 -8.79 -12.24 -0.43
N ASP A 41 -8.26 -11.54 -1.43
CA ASP A 41 -8.71 -11.57 -2.83
C ASP A 41 -8.33 -12.88 -3.54
N VAL A 42 -7.15 -13.46 -3.26
CA VAL A 42 -6.66 -14.67 -3.96
C VAL A 42 -7.23 -15.96 -3.38
N LEU A 43 -7.60 -15.98 -2.10
CA LEU A 43 -8.10 -17.18 -1.42
C LEU A 43 -9.24 -17.94 -2.15
N PRO A 44 -10.19 -17.30 -2.87
CA PRO A 44 -11.22 -18.03 -3.59
C PRO A 44 -10.69 -18.79 -4.81
N SER A 45 -9.72 -18.22 -5.53
CA SER A 45 -9.08 -18.91 -6.65
C SER A 45 -8.24 -20.11 -6.21
N LEU A 46 -7.82 -20.12 -4.94
CA LEU A 46 -7.15 -21.25 -4.28
C LEU A 46 -8.13 -22.28 -3.69
N GLY A 47 -9.44 -22.12 -3.91
CA GLY A 47 -10.48 -23.09 -3.53
C GLY A 47 -11.25 -22.75 -2.25
N THR A 48 -11.02 -21.59 -1.64
CA THR A 48 -11.83 -21.15 -0.49
C THR A 48 -13.20 -20.65 -0.95
N PRO A 49 -14.32 -21.13 -0.41
CA PRO A 49 -15.63 -20.62 -0.81
C PRO A 49 -15.80 -19.13 -0.46
N HIS A 50 -16.40 -18.36 -1.37
CA HIS A 50 -16.64 -16.91 -1.17
C HIS A 50 -17.49 -16.59 0.08
N SER A 51 -18.30 -17.54 0.56
CA SER A 51 -19.12 -17.38 1.77
C SER A 51 -18.41 -17.75 3.06
N SER A 52 -17.20 -18.30 3.00
CA SER A 52 -16.49 -18.81 4.18
C SER A 52 -15.81 -17.73 5.01
N TYR A 53 -15.55 -16.55 4.42
CA TYR A 53 -14.92 -15.45 5.12
C TYR A 53 -15.30 -14.10 4.51
N THR A 54 -15.00 -13.02 5.23
CA THR A 54 -15.06 -11.65 4.74
C THR A 54 -13.98 -10.87 5.47
N LEU A 55 -13.11 -10.18 4.74
CA LEU A 55 -12.16 -9.25 5.34
C LEU A 55 -12.87 -7.90 5.58
N VAL A 56 -12.86 -7.42 6.83
CA VAL A 56 -13.47 -6.13 7.18
C VAL A 56 -12.41 -5.21 7.78
N LEU A 57 -12.09 -4.14 7.06
CA LEU A 57 -11.23 -3.07 7.55
C LEU A 57 -12.07 -2.11 8.40
N HIS A 58 -11.83 -2.11 9.71
CA HIS A 58 -12.63 -1.38 10.70
C HIS A 58 -11.93 -0.11 11.17
N GLY A 59 -12.56 1.07 11.00
CA GLY A 59 -12.00 2.37 11.43
C GLY A 59 -12.12 2.66 12.93
N GLY A 60 -12.77 1.76 13.68
CA GLY A 60 -12.89 1.83 15.13
C GLY A 60 -13.73 3.03 15.56
N SER A 61 -13.28 3.73 16.59
CA SER A 61 -13.90 4.96 17.11
C SER A 61 -13.48 6.22 16.36
N VAL A 62 -12.61 6.12 15.35
CA VAL A 62 -12.06 7.25 14.59
C VAL A 62 -12.09 6.96 13.07
N PRO A 63 -13.28 6.72 12.49
CA PRO A 63 -13.39 6.32 11.09
C PRO A 63 -12.86 7.38 10.12
N GLU A 64 -13.01 8.67 10.41
CA GLU A 64 -12.52 9.77 9.57
C GLU A 64 -10.99 9.81 9.52
N HIS A 65 -10.32 9.61 10.66
CA HIS A 65 -8.85 9.48 10.72
C HIS A 65 -8.37 8.26 9.93
N THR A 66 -9.11 7.16 10.00
CA THR A 66 -8.81 5.94 9.25
C THR A 66 -8.94 6.20 7.75
N SER A 67 -9.97 6.92 7.31
CA SER A 67 -10.12 7.32 5.91
C SER A 67 -8.93 8.13 5.42
N ARG A 68 -8.41 9.09 6.22
CA ARG A 68 -7.21 9.86 5.86
C ARG A 68 -5.98 8.98 5.64
N VAL A 69 -5.78 7.97 6.49
CA VAL A 69 -4.69 6.99 6.32
C VAL A 69 -4.92 6.14 5.07
N PHE A 70 -6.17 5.73 4.82
CA PHE A 70 -6.54 4.91 3.67
C PHE A 70 -6.34 5.63 2.32
N ARG A 71 -6.42 6.96 2.28
CA ARG A 71 -6.08 7.74 1.07
C ARG A 71 -4.68 7.47 0.53
N VAL A 72 -3.72 7.15 1.40
CA VAL A 72 -2.35 6.80 0.99
C VAL A 72 -2.40 5.57 0.07
N LEU A 73 -3.12 4.53 0.48
CA LEU A 73 -3.33 3.33 -0.34
C LEU A 73 -4.05 3.68 -1.65
N GLN A 74 -5.08 4.52 -1.61
CA GLN A 74 -5.81 4.93 -2.82
C GLN A 74 -4.93 5.70 -3.80
N ARG A 75 -4.02 6.54 -3.30
CA ARG A 75 -3.05 7.27 -4.12
C ARG A 75 -2.06 6.30 -4.76
N ASP A 76 -1.51 5.37 -3.97
CA ASP A 76 -0.51 4.43 -4.46
C ASP A 76 -1.10 3.47 -5.48
N VAL A 77 -2.34 3.04 -5.28
CA VAL A 77 -3.12 2.28 -6.26
C VAL A 77 -3.28 3.07 -7.56
N ALA A 78 -3.69 4.33 -7.50
CA ALA A 78 -3.83 5.13 -8.70
C ALA A 78 -2.50 5.38 -9.42
N TRP A 79 -1.42 5.52 -8.65
CA TRP A 79 -0.05 5.64 -9.17
C TRP A 79 0.37 4.37 -9.91
N GLN A 80 0.11 3.20 -9.33
CA GLN A 80 0.35 1.92 -9.97
C GLN A 80 -0.50 1.74 -11.24
N THR A 81 -1.79 2.11 -11.21
CA THR A 81 -2.67 2.07 -12.39
C THR A 81 -2.12 2.94 -13.53
N ALA A 82 -1.66 4.16 -13.23
CA ALA A 82 -1.07 5.04 -14.24
C ALA A 82 0.22 4.42 -14.82
N LEU A 83 1.09 3.87 -13.98
CA LEU A 83 2.28 3.16 -14.44
C LEU A 83 1.93 1.97 -15.35
N ASP A 84 0.97 1.14 -14.97
CA ASP A 84 0.51 0.01 -15.78
C ASP A 84 -0.01 0.48 -17.15
N ILE A 85 -0.75 1.59 -17.18
CA ILE A 85 -1.18 2.22 -18.44
C ILE A 85 0.01 2.70 -19.27
N CYS A 86 1.02 3.34 -18.66
CA CYS A 86 2.22 3.77 -19.36
C CYS A 86 2.97 2.59 -20.01
N TYR A 87 3.12 1.48 -19.30
CA TYR A 87 3.71 0.26 -19.85
C TYR A 87 2.84 -0.36 -20.96
N ALA A 88 1.52 -0.46 -20.75
CA ALA A 88 0.59 -1.03 -21.73
C ALA A 88 0.51 -0.22 -23.03
N ARG A 89 0.61 1.11 -22.95
CA ARG A 89 0.60 2.03 -24.11
C ARG A 89 1.98 2.16 -24.77
N GLY A 90 3.02 1.54 -24.23
CA GLY A 90 4.40 1.65 -24.75
C GLY A 90 5.04 3.03 -24.53
N LEU A 91 4.53 3.81 -23.57
CA LEU A 91 5.11 5.10 -23.18
C LEU A 91 6.38 4.91 -22.33
N LEU A 92 6.49 3.76 -21.66
CA LEU A 92 7.68 3.31 -20.97
C LEU A 92 8.23 2.03 -21.63
N PRO A 93 9.54 1.76 -21.51
CA PRO A 93 10.12 0.51 -21.98
C PRO A 93 9.38 -0.70 -21.41
N GLN A 94 9.13 -1.70 -22.26
CA GLN A 94 8.46 -2.93 -21.82
C GLN A 94 9.26 -3.59 -20.69
N SER A 95 8.54 -3.99 -19.65
CA SER A 95 9.10 -4.64 -18.47
C SER A 95 8.13 -5.72 -18.01
N SER A 96 8.67 -6.89 -17.61
CA SER A 96 7.83 -7.94 -17.06
C SER A 96 7.19 -7.43 -15.76
N TRP A 97 6.06 -8.02 -15.36
CA TRP A 97 5.46 -7.67 -14.08
C TRP A 97 6.42 -7.96 -12.91
N LEU A 98 7.19 -9.05 -12.98
CA LEU A 98 8.13 -9.42 -11.94
C LEU A 98 9.25 -8.38 -11.84
N ASP A 99 9.78 -7.94 -12.98
CA ASP A 99 10.80 -6.89 -13.01
C ASP A 99 10.27 -5.56 -12.47
N ARG A 100 9.02 -5.21 -12.79
CA ARG A 100 8.35 -4.04 -12.23
C ARG A 100 8.22 -4.14 -10.71
N ARG A 101 7.72 -5.25 -10.19
CA ARG A 101 7.58 -5.46 -8.73
C ARG A 101 8.91 -5.42 -7.99
N LEU A 102 9.97 -5.98 -8.56
CA LEU A 102 11.28 -6.05 -7.90
C LEU A 102 12.07 -4.74 -8.01
N ASN A 103 11.89 -3.97 -9.08
CA ASN A 103 12.75 -2.83 -9.42
C ASN A 103 12.03 -1.48 -9.49
N THR A 104 10.70 -1.43 -9.33
CA THR A 104 9.93 -0.17 -9.36
C THR A 104 9.33 0.12 -8.00
N THR A 105 9.90 1.11 -7.33
CA THR A 105 9.34 1.66 -6.09
C THR A 105 7.91 2.16 -6.34
N GLY A 106 6.96 1.71 -5.51
CA GLY A 106 5.53 2.03 -5.66
C GLY A 106 4.71 1.04 -6.48
N PHE A 107 5.35 0.02 -7.05
CA PHE A 107 4.66 -1.10 -7.70
C PHE A 107 4.49 -2.25 -6.71
N THR A 108 3.30 -2.39 -6.10
CA THR A 108 3.16 -3.17 -4.85
C THR A 108 2.76 -4.63 -5.12
N TYR A 109 1.54 -4.86 -5.63
CA TYR A 109 1.03 -6.20 -5.94
C TYR A 109 0.25 -6.19 -7.26
N GLU A 110 0.28 -7.32 -7.99
CA GLU A 110 -0.56 -7.52 -9.17
C GLU A 110 -2.04 -7.53 -8.78
N GLY A 111 -2.86 -6.85 -9.55
CA GLY A 111 -4.30 -6.84 -9.31
C GLY A 111 -4.73 -6.08 -8.06
N LEU A 112 -3.81 -5.40 -7.35
CA LEU A 112 -4.16 -4.61 -6.17
C LEU A 112 -5.05 -3.42 -6.51
N PRO A 113 -4.78 -2.66 -7.59
CA PRO A 113 -5.71 -1.62 -8.00
C PRO A 113 -7.14 -2.10 -8.15
N GLU A 114 -7.35 -3.20 -8.85
CA GLU A 114 -8.65 -3.82 -9.10
C GLU A 114 -9.31 -4.26 -7.80
N ALA A 115 -8.55 -4.91 -6.91
CA ALA A 115 -9.06 -5.34 -5.60
C ALA A 115 -9.48 -4.15 -4.72
N VAL A 116 -8.74 -3.03 -4.77
CA VAL A 116 -9.06 -1.80 -4.03
C VAL A 116 -10.25 -1.08 -4.66
N HIS A 117 -10.35 -1.02 -5.98
CA HIS A 117 -11.51 -0.44 -6.68
C HIS A 117 -12.80 -1.26 -6.46
N ALA A 118 -12.69 -2.57 -6.23
CA ALA A 118 -13.82 -3.44 -5.92
C ALA A 118 -14.31 -3.32 -4.47
N LEU A 119 -13.63 -2.55 -3.61
CA LEU A 119 -14.05 -2.34 -2.23
C LEU A 119 -15.41 -1.63 -2.19
N SER A 120 -16.30 -2.16 -1.36
CA SER A 120 -17.60 -1.55 -1.08
C SER A 120 -17.95 -1.71 0.39
N MET A 121 -18.83 -0.84 0.89
CA MET A 121 -19.38 -0.99 2.24
C MET A 121 -20.30 -2.22 2.38
N ASN A 122 -20.99 -2.60 1.30
CA ASN A 122 -22.21 -3.40 1.41
C ASN A 122 -22.17 -4.75 0.67
N SER A 123 -21.27 -4.98 -0.30
CA SER A 123 -21.42 -6.11 -1.24
C SER A 123 -20.10 -6.66 -1.80
N SER A 124 -19.05 -6.75 -0.98
CA SER A 124 -17.76 -7.30 -1.41
C SER A 124 -17.20 -8.31 -0.40
N LEU A 125 -16.32 -9.18 -0.88
CA LEU A 125 -15.50 -10.11 -0.07
C LEU A 125 -14.58 -9.35 0.90
N ILE A 126 -14.17 -8.15 0.49
CA ILE A 126 -13.34 -7.22 1.26
C ILE A 126 -14.13 -5.93 1.46
N ARG A 127 -14.37 -5.53 2.70
CA ARG A 127 -15.26 -4.41 3.07
C ARG A 127 -14.54 -3.39 3.94
N THR A 128 -14.99 -2.15 3.88
CA THR A 128 -14.58 -1.08 4.79
C THR A 128 -15.75 -0.67 5.68
N LYS A 129 -15.45 -0.34 6.95
CA LYS A 129 -16.38 0.28 7.91
C LYS A 129 -15.96 1.71 8.25
N PHE A 130 -15.56 2.43 7.23
CA PHE A 130 -15.21 3.86 7.24
C PHE A 130 -15.42 4.38 5.80
N PRO A 131 -15.70 5.67 5.62
CA PRO A 131 -15.88 6.22 4.28
C PRO A 131 -14.59 6.12 3.47
N VAL A 132 -14.69 5.71 2.21
CA VAL A 132 -13.57 5.69 1.27
C VAL A 132 -13.78 6.85 0.31
N ASP A 133 -12.75 7.66 0.10
CA ASP A 133 -12.84 8.83 -0.76
C ASP A 133 -12.97 8.41 -2.24
N GLU A 134 -13.33 9.37 -3.10
CA GLU A 134 -13.37 9.12 -4.54
C GLU A 134 -12.00 8.67 -5.06
N PRO A 135 -11.94 7.67 -5.98
CA PRO A 135 -10.67 7.27 -6.56
C PRO A 135 -9.97 8.44 -7.26
N HIS A 136 -8.64 8.49 -7.15
CA HIS A 136 -7.85 9.51 -7.84
C HIS A 136 -8.07 9.44 -9.36
N ASN A 137 -8.07 10.60 -10.01
CA ASN A 137 -8.24 10.70 -11.45
C ASN A 137 -6.96 10.25 -12.18
N VAL A 138 -6.92 8.98 -12.57
CA VAL A 138 -5.77 8.37 -13.27
C VAL A 138 -5.46 9.09 -14.58
N GLU A 139 -6.47 9.54 -15.32
CA GLU A 139 -6.26 10.25 -16.60
C GLU A 139 -5.65 11.65 -16.38
N GLN A 140 -6.01 12.32 -15.28
CA GLN A 140 -5.32 13.53 -14.89
C GLN A 140 -3.87 13.25 -14.51
N LEU A 141 -3.62 12.19 -13.75
CA LEU A 141 -2.27 11.79 -13.36
C LEU A 141 -1.39 11.49 -14.60
N LEU A 142 -1.93 10.80 -15.60
CA LEU A 142 -1.22 10.54 -16.86
C LEU A 142 -0.88 11.82 -17.63
N ARG A 143 -1.80 12.79 -17.69
CA ARG A 143 -1.56 14.07 -18.38
C ARG A 143 -0.51 14.91 -17.68
N GLU A 144 -0.55 14.98 -16.35
CA GLU A 144 0.40 15.77 -15.55
C GLU A 144 1.85 15.24 -15.65
N HIS A 145 1.98 13.95 -15.93
CA HIS A 145 3.25 13.23 -15.94
C HIS A 145 3.62 12.70 -17.34
N GLU A 146 3.09 13.34 -18.39
CA GLU A 146 3.39 12.98 -19.77
C GLU A 146 4.89 13.12 -20.07
N GLY A 147 5.46 12.12 -20.74
CA GLY A 147 6.88 12.09 -21.10
C GLY A 147 7.84 11.76 -19.95
N TRP A 148 7.34 11.49 -18.75
CA TRP A 148 8.17 11.06 -17.63
C TRP A 148 8.84 9.71 -17.88
N SER A 149 10.11 9.59 -17.47
CA SER A 149 10.80 8.31 -17.43
C SER A 149 10.33 7.46 -16.25
N ALA A 150 10.58 6.14 -16.31
CA ALA A 150 10.29 5.24 -15.18
C ALA A 150 10.95 5.71 -13.87
N GLN A 151 12.15 6.29 -13.94
CA GLN A 151 12.84 6.85 -12.77
C GLN A 151 12.07 8.03 -12.17
N ASN A 152 11.55 8.94 -12.99
CA ASN A 152 10.77 10.09 -12.48
C ASN A 152 9.52 9.62 -11.73
N TRP A 153 8.83 8.60 -12.26
CA TRP A 153 7.69 7.99 -11.59
C TRP A 153 8.06 7.37 -10.23
N GLN A 154 9.24 6.73 -10.12
CA GLN A 154 9.71 6.15 -8.87
C GLN A 154 10.08 7.21 -7.83
N ASP A 155 10.81 8.25 -8.24
CA ASP A 155 11.27 9.33 -7.34
C ASP A 155 10.08 10.11 -6.77
N ALA A 156 9.08 10.41 -7.61
CA ALA A 156 7.86 11.08 -7.18
C ALA A 156 6.92 10.17 -6.39
N TRP A 157 6.98 8.85 -6.60
CA TRP A 157 6.29 7.92 -5.71
C TRP A 157 6.83 8.05 -4.28
N ALA A 158 8.15 8.05 -4.11
CA ALA A 158 8.81 8.13 -2.80
C ALA A 158 8.66 9.49 -2.11
N SER A 159 8.54 10.57 -2.89
CA SER A 159 8.43 11.95 -2.39
C SER A 159 6.99 12.39 -2.10
N HIS A 160 6.07 11.45 -1.90
CA HIS A 160 4.66 11.75 -1.74
C HIS A 160 4.34 12.36 -0.37
N GLU A 161 3.31 13.21 -0.33
CA GLU A 161 2.80 13.82 0.90
C GLU A 161 1.46 13.19 1.30
N PRO A 162 1.27 12.81 2.58
CA PRO A 162 2.27 12.85 3.65
C PRO A 162 3.28 11.69 3.50
N GLY A 163 4.57 11.97 3.64
CA GLY A 163 5.59 10.92 3.67
C GLY A 163 5.56 10.09 4.96
N HIS A 164 5.03 10.68 6.03
CA HIS A 164 4.89 10.05 7.35
C HIS A 164 3.54 10.38 7.96
N LEU A 165 2.94 9.40 8.62
CA LEU A 165 1.71 9.53 9.36
C LEU A 165 2.01 9.66 10.85
N GLN A 166 1.31 10.55 11.51
CA GLN A 166 1.36 10.74 12.95
C GLN A 166 -0.02 10.45 13.54
N THR A 167 -0.06 9.81 14.71
CA THR A 167 -1.33 9.66 15.42
C THR A 167 -1.70 10.97 16.13
N GLU A 168 -2.98 11.16 16.40
CA GLU A 168 -3.49 12.30 17.16
C GLU A 168 -4.05 11.80 18.50
N PRO A 169 -3.89 12.57 19.59
CA PRO A 169 -4.55 12.25 20.86
C PRO A 169 -6.06 12.02 20.66
N PRO A 170 -6.68 11.02 21.32
CA PRO A 170 -6.13 10.18 22.39
C PRO A 170 -5.40 8.91 21.91
N VAL A 171 -5.19 8.72 20.60
CA VAL A 171 -4.53 7.52 20.07
C VAL A 171 -3.03 7.55 20.40
N PRO A 172 -2.46 6.49 20.99
CA PRO A 172 -1.03 6.42 21.27
C PRO A 172 -0.16 6.61 20.01
N PRO A 173 1.09 7.07 20.14
CA PRO A 173 2.03 7.15 19.01
C PRO A 173 2.30 5.79 18.37
N TRP A 174 2.75 5.79 17.11
CA TRP A 174 2.90 4.57 16.32
C TRP A 174 3.87 3.57 16.95
N HIS A 175 4.97 4.03 17.55
CA HIS A 175 5.91 3.11 18.22
C HIS A 175 5.21 2.30 19.33
N VAL A 176 4.24 2.87 20.06
CA VAL A 176 3.46 2.13 21.07
C VAL A 176 2.53 1.14 20.39
N LEU A 177 1.79 1.57 19.36
CA LEU A 177 0.82 0.72 18.66
C LEU A 177 1.45 -0.50 18.00
N ARG A 178 2.67 -0.37 17.44
CA ARG A 178 3.41 -1.49 16.81
C ARG A 178 3.60 -2.68 17.76
N TRP A 179 3.76 -2.42 19.06
CA TRP A 179 4.10 -3.44 20.05
C TRP A 179 2.95 -3.87 20.97
N GLN A 180 1.80 -3.19 20.91
CA GLN A 180 0.61 -3.54 21.73
C GLN A 180 0.08 -4.97 21.51
N ARG A 181 0.48 -5.65 20.42
CA ARG A 181 0.12 -7.05 20.12
C ARG A 181 1.25 -8.07 20.32
N VAL A 182 2.48 -7.63 20.58
CA VAL A 182 3.63 -8.53 20.78
C VAL A 182 3.81 -8.89 22.26
N ILE A 183 3.24 -8.07 23.17
CA ILE A 183 3.36 -8.24 24.63
C ILE A 183 1.98 -8.56 25.25
N ARG A 184 1.29 -9.57 24.73
CA ARG A 184 0.11 -10.15 25.41
C ARG A 184 0.28 -11.65 25.59
#